data_AF-S7X5R6-F1
#
_entry.id   AF-S7X5R6-F1
#
_cell.length_a   1.000
_cell.length_b   1.000
_cell.length_c   1.000
_cell.angle_alpha   90.00
_cell.angle_beta   90.00
_cell.angle_gamma   90.00
#
_symmetry.space_group_name_H-M   'P 1'
#
loop_
_entity.id
_entity.type
_entity.pdbx_description
1 polymer ?
#
loop_
_entity_poly.entity_id
_entity_poly.type
_entity_poly.pdbx_seq_one_letter_code
_entity_poly.pdbx_strand_id
1 'polypeptide(L)'
;MHHAYSDTPLDPHSPHHTENLFTMMWKTKKIYNEHFSFRAKPEERFVKDVPDWNKFDRFADTMGIRIGWVVVYVLIYVLSISVFDLPGTHWWMYFLLPIHFMMGPVHGAIVNWSGHKYGYANFDNNDKSKNSLILDFLMLGELFQNNHHRLPKRVNFAVKWFEFDPTYPIVKLLHATGIIKLKSVK
;
A
#
# COMPACT_ATOMS: atom_id res chain seq x y z
N MET A 1 -12.14 5.59 5.32
CA MET A 1 -12.56 6.73 4.49
C MET A 1 -12.65 6.35 3.01
N HIS A 2 -11.56 5.94 2.36
CA HIS A 2 -11.53 5.55 0.94
C HIS A 2 -12.67 4.61 0.53
N HIS A 3 -12.80 3.42 1.11
CA HIS A 3 -13.91 2.50 0.76
C HIS A 3 -15.32 3.09 0.89
N ALA A 4 -15.55 3.97 1.87
CA ALA A 4 -16.87 4.54 2.12
C ALA A 4 -17.22 5.66 1.14
N TYR A 5 -16.21 6.29 0.54
CA TYR A 5 -16.34 7.43 -0.35
C TYR A 5 -15.71 7.15 -1.71
N SER A 6 -15.52 5.88 -2.06
CA SER A 6 -14.73 5.45 -3.22
C SER A 6 -15.21 6.16 -4.47
N ASP A 7 -14.28 6.82 -5.16
CA ASP A 7 -14.54 7.54 -6.40
C ASP A 7 -15.59 8.67 -6.33
N THR A 8 -15.79 9.22 -5.13
CA THR A 8 -16.52 10.48 -4.91
C THR A 8 -15.54 11.63 -4.62
N PRO A 9 -15.99 12.90 -4.64
CA PRO A 9 -15.12 14.03 -4.28
C PRO A 9 -14.51 13.95 -2.87
N LEU A 10 -15.17 13.24 -1.96
CA LEU A 10 -14.74 13.00 -0.58
C LEU A 10 -13.65 11.91 -0.46
N ASP A 11 -13.33 11.20 -1.55
CA ASP A 11 -12.23 10.24 -1.58
C ASP A 11 -10.87 10.96 -1.43
N PRO A 12 -10.02 10.56 -0.46
CA PRO A 12 -8.70 11.16 -0.28
C PRO A 12 -7.72 10.91 -1.43
N HIS A 13 -7.96 9.90 -2.27
CA HIS A 13 -7.06 9.51 -3.35
C HIS A 13 -7.80 8.97 -4.59
N SER A 14 -9.02 9.43 -4.88
CA SER A 14 -9.65 9.04 -6.14
C SER A 14 -8.95 9.69 -7.33
N PRO A 15 -8.53 8.91 -8.34
CA PRO A 15 -7.91 9.45 -9.54
C PRO A 15 -8.93 10.06 -10.52
N HIS A 16 -10.23 9.97 -10.24
CA HIS A 16 -11.32 10.54 -11.05
C HIS A 16 -11.71 11.95 -10.60
N HIS A 17 -11.30 12.37 -9.40
CA HIS A 17 -11.55 13.71 -8.84
C HIS A 17 -10.25 14.51 -8.67
N THR A 18 -9.25 14.20 -9.50
CA THR A 18 -7.93 14.82 -9.51
C THR A 18 -7.42 14.89 -10.95
N GLU A 19 -6.70 15.96 -11.30
CA GLU A 19 -6.24 16.19 -12.67
C GLU A 19 -5.22 15.14 -13.13
N ASN A 20 -4.31 14.72 -12.25
CA ASN A 20 -3.21 13.83 -12.58
C ASN A 20 -2.70 13.08 -11.33
N LEU A 21 -1.76 12.16 -11.54
CA LEU A 21 -1.18 11.34 -10.48
C LEU A 21 -0.57 12.18 -9.35
N PHE A 22 0.13 13.27 -9.70
CA PHE A 22 0.82 14.10 -8.73
C PHE A 22 -0.15 14.89 -7.87
N THR A 23 -1.21 15.46 -8.47
CA THR A 23 -2.23 16.19 -7.72
C THR A 23 -3.01 15.25 -6.79
N MET A 24 -3.27 14.01 -7.22
CA MET A 24 -3.82 12.96 -6.36
C MET A 24 -2.91 12.70 -5.16
N MET A 25 -1.65 12.35 -5.39
CA MET A 25 -0.71 12.05 -4.31
C MET A 25 -0.50 13.22 -3.35
N TRP A 26 -0.52 14.46 -3.86
CA TRP A 26 -0.41 15.66 -3.04
C TRP A 26 -1.65 15.89 -2.17
N LYS A 27 -2.86 15.71 -2.74
CA LYS A 27 -4.12 15.72 -1.99
C LYS A 27 -4.10 14.67 -0.88
N THR A 28 -3.69 13.45 -1.20
CA THR A 28 -3.59 12.33 -0.25
C THR A 28 -2.64 12.65 0.89
N LYS A 29 -1.43 13.13 0.57
CA LYS A 29 -0.43 13.55 1.57
C LYS A 29 -0.99 14.63 2.50
N LYS A 30 -1.66 15.64 1.95
CA LYS A 30 -2.24 16.74 2.75
C LYS A 30 -3.27 16.20 3.75
N ILE A 31 -4.22 15.40 3.28
CA ILE A 31 -5.29 14.83 4.13
C ILE A 31 -4.69 13.90 5.20
N TYR A 32 -3.75 13.04 4.84
CA TYR A 32 -3.05 12.17 5.80
C TYR A 32 -2.33 12.98 6.88
N ASN A 33 -1.58 14.02 6.49
CA ASN A 33 -0.85 14.86 7.44
C ASN A 33 -1.78 15.65 8.37
N GLU A 34 -2.96 16.07 7.89
CA GLU A 34 -3.97 16.75 8.70
C GLU A 34 -4.54 15.82 9.78
N HIS A 35 -4.79 14.55 9.46
CA HIS A 35 -5.22 13.54 10.43
C HIS A 35 -4.10 13.16 11.40
N PHE A 36 -2.89 12.90 10.89
CA PHE A 36 -1.72 12.57 11.71
C PHE A 36 -1.37 13.70 12.71
N SER A 37 -1.50 14.96 12.27
CA SER A 37 -1.24 16.13 13.12
C SER A 37 -2.43 16.52 14.01
N PHE A 38 -3.51 15.71 14.05
CA PHE A 38 -4.74 15.99 14.79
C PHE A 38 -5.43 17.32 14.44
N ARG A 39 -5.17 17.85 13.24
CA ARG A 39 -5.80 19.08 12.73
C ARG A 39 -7.17 18.82 12.10
N ALA A 40 -7.38 17.60 11.60
CA ALA A 40 -8.67 17.12 11.12
C ALA A 40 -9.11 15.90 11.94
N LYS A 41 -10.34 15.93 12.47
CA LYS A 41 -10.94 14.78 13.15
C LYS A 41 -11.65 13.91 12.12
N PRO A 42 -11.32 12.61 11.99
CA PRO A 42 -12.10 11.70 11.16
C PRO A 42 -13.52 11.57 11.69
N GLU A 43 -14.46 11.19 10.82
CA GLU A 43 -15.83 10.84 11.23
C GLU A 43 -15.80 9.68 12.24
N GLU A 44 -16.73 9.70 13.19
CA GLU A 44 -16.79 8.72 14.30
C GLU A 44 -16.83 7.27 13.81
N ARG A 45 -17.53 7.01 12.71
CA ARG A 45 -17.60 5.67 12.08
C ARG A 45 -16.26 5.13 11.58
N PHE A 46 -15.26 5.98 11.36
CA PHE A 46 -13.92 5.59 10.90
C PHE A 46 -12.92 5.36 12.04
N VAL A 47 -13.25 5.76 13.27
CA VAL A 47 -12.37 5.58 14.44
C VAL A 47 -12.86 4.49 15.38
N LYS A 48 -14.09 3.99 15.18
CA LYS A 48 -14.66 2.91 15.98
C LYS A 48 -13.83 1.63 15.88
N ASP A 49 -13.41 1.09 17.03
CA ASP A 49 -12.62 -0.14 17.16
C ASP A 49 -11.27 -0.14 16.41
N VAL A 50 -10.73 1.05 16.12
CA VAL A 50 -9.40 1.20 15.50
C VAL A 50 -8.37 1.38 16.62
N PRO A 51 -7.36 0.50 16.75
CA PRO A 51 -6.29 0.69 17.71
C PRO A 51 -5.45 1.93 17.33
N ASP A 52 -5.17 2.78 18.31
CA ASP A 52 -4.35 3.98 18.13
C ASP A 52 -2.94 3.76 18.74
N TRP A 53 -1.92 3.86 17.89
CA TRP A 53 -0.51 3.61 18.23
C TRP A 53 0.34 4.89 18.17
N ASN A 54 -0.25 6.02 18.54
CA ASN A 54 0.35 7.36 18.57
C ASN A 54 1.85 7.46 18.91
N LYS A 55 2.33 6.75 19.93
CA LYS A 55 3.75 6.80 20.32
C LYS A 55 4.65 6.22 19.21
N PHE A 56 4.25 5.08 18.66
CA PHE A 56 4.97 4.44 17.57
C PHE A 56 4.89 5.28 16.29
N ASP A 57 3.70 5.78 15.96
CA ASP A 57 3.51 6.58 14.74
C ASP A 57 4.35 7.86 14.77
N ARG A 58 4.41 8.56 15.92
CA ARG A 58 5.27 9.74 16.10
C ARG A 58 6.76 9.41 16.01
N PHE A 59 7.17 8.24 16.50
CA PHE A 59 8.56 7.78 16.38
C PHE A 59 8.91 7.43 14.92
N ALA A 60 8.06 6.63 14.27
CA ALA A 60 8.25 6.17 12.90
C ALA A 60 8.22 7.32 11.87
N ASP A 61 7.47 8.39 12.14
CA ASP A 61 7.38 9.55 11.25
C ASP A 61 8.61 10.49 11.33
N THR A 62 9.46 10.35 12.35
CA THR A 62 10.60 11.25 12.54
C THR A 62 11.57 11.25 11.35
N MET A 63 12.20 12.41 11.12
CA MET A 63 13.26 12.53 10.10
C MET A 63 14.42 11.57 10.35
N GLY A 64 14.74 11.31 11.62
CA GLY A 64 15.79 10.35 11.99
C GLY A 64 15.51 8.94 11.48
N ILE A 65 14.27 8.44 11.62
CA ILE A 65 13.88 7.13 11.10
C ILE A 65 13.88 7.10 9.57
N ARG A 66 13.41 8.17 8.92
CA ARG A 66 13.46 8.29 7.45
C ARG A 66 14.89 8.22 6.93
N ILE A 67 15.81 8.97 7.54
CA ILE A 67 17.25 8.93 7.20
C ILE A 67 17.84 7.55 7.54
N GLY A 68 17.44 6.95 8.66
CA GLY A 68 17.85 5.60 9.05
C GLY A 68 17.56 4.57 7.97
N TRP A 69 16.35 4.57 7.39
CA TRP A 69 16.02 3.69 6.28
C TRP A 69 16.83 3.97 5.01
N VAL A 70 17.09 5.25 4.68
CA VAL A 70 17.99 5.61 3.58
C VAL A 70 19.37 5.00 3.80
N VAL A 71 19.93 5.13 5.00
CA VAL A 71 21.23 4.54 5.36
C VAL A 71 21.21 3.02 5.25
N VAL A 72 20.16 2.35 5.75
CA VAL A 72 20.01 0.89 5.64
C VAL A 72 20.04 0.44 4.18
N TYR A 73 19.25 1.07 3.30
CA TYR A 73 19.26 0.74 1.88
C TYR A 73 20.62 1.02 1.23
N VAL A 74 21.27 2.15 1.53
CA VAL A 74 22.62 2.44 1.02
C VAL A 74 23.61 1.37 1.48
N LEU A 75 23.57 0.96 2.74
CA LEU A 75 24.43 -0.09 3.28
C LEU A 75 24.20 -1.43 2.59
N ILE A 76 22.95 -1.82 2.32
CA ILE A 76 22.67 -3.05 1.56
C ILE A 76 23.39 -3.01 0.21
N TYR A 77 23.31 -1.90 -0.52
CA TYR A 77 23.97 -1.76 -1.82
C TYR A 77 25.49 -1.74 -1.71
N VAL A 78 26.05 -0.94 -0.80
CA VAL A 78 27.50 -0.84 -0.58
C VAL A 78 28.09 -2.18 -0.17
N LEU A 79 27.45 -2.87 0.78
CA LEU A 79 27.90 -4.18 1.23
C LEU A 79 27.82 -5.20 0.10
N SER A 80 26.72 -5.24 -0.65
CA SER A 80 26.51 -6.26 -1.69
C SER A 80 27.40 -6.03 -2.92
N ILE A 81 27.53 -4.80 -3.38
CA ILE A 81 28.22 -4.46 -4.64
C ILE A 81 29.71 -4.17 -4.42
N SER A 82 30.05 -3.42 -3.38
CA SER A 82 31.40 -2.85 -3.23
C SER A 82 32.27 -3.52 -2.17
N VAL A 83 31.67 -4.17 -1.19
CA VAL A 83 32.42 -4.85 -0.11
C VAL A 83 32.51 -6.35 -0.33
N PHE A 84 31.37 -7.01 -0.54
CA PHE A 84 31.30 -8.46 -0.72
C PHE A 84 31.31 -8.91 -2.17
N ASP A 85 31.13 -7.99 -3.12
CA ASP A 85 31.10 -8.26 -4.57
C ASP A 85 30.25 -9.50 -4.90
N LEU A 86 29.00 -9.49 -4.41
CA LEU A 86 28.12 -10.65 -4.51
C LEU A 86 27.84 -10.99 -5.99
N PRO A 87 27.78 -12.28 -6.37
CA PRO A 87 27.50 -12.68 -7.74
C PRO A 87 26.22 -12.05 -8.29
N GLY A 88 26.32 -11.46 -9.48
CA GLY A 88 25.21 -10.81 -10.17
C GLY A 88 24.97 -9.36 -9.77
N THR A 89 25.77 -8.79 -8.87
CA THR A 89 25.71 -7.36 -8.53
C THR A 89 26.59 -6.52 -9.46
N HIS A 90 26.16 -5.28 -9.73
CA HIS A 90 26.85 -4.38 -10.64
C HIS A 90 26.75 -2.92 -10.17
N TRP A 91 27.76 -2.09 -10.48
CA TRP A 91 27.81 -0.70 -10.04
C TRP A 91 26.59 0.13 -10.48
N TRP A 92 26.01 -0.14 -11.65
CA TRP A 92 24.85 0.62 -12.14
C TRP A 92 23.61 0.39 -11.25
N MET A 93 23.59 -0.67 -10.44
CA MET A 93 22.48 -0.92 -9.52
C MET A 93 22.32 0.19 -8.48
N TYR A 94 23.37 0.98 -8.19
CA TYR A 94 23.24 2.17 -7.33
C TYR A 94 22.17 3.16 -7.84
N PHE A 95 21.85 3.18 -9.15
CA PHE A 95 20.75 3.99 -9.70
C PHE A 95 19.35 3.52 -9.26
N LEU A 96 19.22 2.35 -8.63
CA LEU A 96 17.99 1.86 -8.04
C LEU A 96 17.72 2.45 -6.65
N LEU A 97 18.70 3.08 -6.00
CA LEU A 97 18.52 3.66 -4.66
C LEU A 97 17.38 4.69 -4.58
N PRO A 98 17.25 5.66 -5.52
CA PRO A 98 16.11 6.59 -5.52
C PRO A 98 14.76 5.87 -5.57
N ILE A 99 14.66 4.76 -6.31
CA ILE A 99 13.44 3.96 -6.40
C ILE A 99 13.13 3.33 -5.03
N HIS A 100 14.12 2.76 -4.35
CA HIS A 100 13.94 2.17 -3.02
C HIS A 100 13.57 3.20 -1.96
N PHE A 101 14.17 4.40 -2.00
CA PHE A 101 13.81 5.48 -1.09
C PHE A 101 12.37 5.98 -1.29
N MET A 102 11.85 5.87 -2.52
CA MET A 102 10.53 6.34 -2.89
C MET A 102 9.50 5.21 -3.03
N MET A 103 9.85 3.98 -2.66
CA MET A 103 9.01 2.81 -2.91
C MET A 103 7.62 2.95 -2.29
N GLY A 104 7.52 3.42 -1.05
CA GLY A 104 6.25 3.66 -0.35
C GLY A 104 5.27 4.56 -1.12
N PRO A 105 5.60 5.84 -1.39
CA PRO A 105 4.70 6.71 -2.14
C PRO A 105 4.48 6.25 -3.58
N VAL A 106 5.47 5.63 -4.24
CA VAL A 106 5.31 5.12 -5.62
C VAL A 106 4.32 3.96 -5.65
N HIS A 107 4.41 3.00 -4.74
CA HIS A 107 3.48 1.88 -4.64
C HIS A 107 2.06 2.37 -4.30
N GLY A 108 1.93 3.29 -3.35
CA GLY A 108 0.65 3.92 -3.04
C GLY A 108 0.04 4.64 -4.25
N ALA A 109 0.86 5.31 -5.08
CA ALA A 109 0.42 5.92 -6.31
C ALA A 109 -0.08 4.88 -7.32
N ILE A 110 0.66 3.78 -7.50
CA ILE A 110 0.32 2.69 -8.41
C ILE A 110 -1.00 2.04 -8.01
N VAL A 111 -1.18 1.67 -6.73
CA VAL A 111 -2.39 1.00 -6.24
C VAL A 111 -3.62 1.89 -6.41
N ASN A 112 -3.57 3.14 -5.95
CA ASN A 112 -4.73 4.03 -5.99
C ASN A 112 -5.06 4.49 -7.42
N TRP A 113 -4.04 4.81 -8.23
CA TRP A 113 -4.27 5.27 -9.58
C TRP A 113 -4.68 4.14 -10.51
N SER A 114 -3.87 3.08 -10.58
CA SER A 114 -4.13 1.95 -11.49
C SER A 114 -5.34 1.15 -11.03
N GLY A 115 -5.45 0.88 -9.72
CA GLY A 115 -6.55 0.14 -9.12
C GLY A 115 -7.92 0.83 -9.27
N HIS A 116 -7.99 2.07 -9.73
CA HIS A 116 -9.25 2.76 -10.05
C HIS A 116 -9.37 3.22 -11.51
N LYS A 117 -8.38 2.96 -12.36
CA LYS A 117 -8.42 3.36 -13.78
C LYS A 117 -8.24 2.21 -14.75
N TYR A 118 -7.42 1.21 -14.42
CA TYR A 118 -6.92 0.25 -15.39
C TYR A 118 -7.13 -1.18 -14.93
N GLY A 119 -7.60 -2.02 -15.86
CA GLY A 119 -7.77 -3.45 -15.66
C GLY A 119 -9.21 -3.90 -15.78
N TYR A 120 -9.50 -5.04 -15.19
CA TYR A 120 -10.81 -5.71 -15.26
C TYR A 120 -11.57 -5.57 -13.93
N ALA A 121 -12.85 -5.94 -13.93
CA ALA A 121 -13.67 -5.98 -12.72
C ALA A 121 -14.39 -7.32 -12.65
N ASN A 122 -14.37 -7.93 -11.46
CA ASN A 122 -15.14 -9.14 -11.16
C ASN A 122 -16.52 -8.81 -10.55
N PHE A 123 -16.64 -7.63 -9.93
CA PHE A 123 -17.83 -7.19 -9.21
C PHE A 123 -18.23 -5.77 -9.63
N ASP A 124 -19.54 -5.53 -9.61
CA ASP A 124 -20.09 -4.18 -9.64
C ASP A 124 -20.24 -3.65 -8.21
N ASN A 125 -19.26 -2.86 -7.78
CA ASN A 125 -19.23 -2.25 -6.44
C ASN A 125 -19.88 -0.85 -6.42
N ASN A 126 -20.44 -0.39 -7.54
CA ASN A 126 -20.86 1.00 -7.74
C ASN A 126 -19.72 2.03 -7.52
N ASP A 127 -18.48 1.63 -7.81
CA ASP A 127 -17.28 2.48 -7.89
C ASP A 127 -16.52 2.18 -9.20
N LYS A 128 -15.32 2.75 -9.36
CA LYS A 128 -14.46 2.52 -10.53
C LYS A 128 -13.27 1.61 -10.23
N SER A 129 -13.29 0.87 -9.13
CA SER A 129 -12.21 -0.06 -8.76
C SER A 129 -11.99 -1.13 -9.83
N LYS A 130 -10.73 -1.53 -10.03
CA LYS A 130 -10.24 -2.48 -11.03
C LYS A 130 -9.18 -3.41 -10.45
N ASN A 131 -9.15 -4.64 -10.93
CA ASN A 131 -8.02 -5.52 -10.77
C ASN A 131 -7.02 -5.23 -11.89
N SER A 132 -5.84 -4.70 -11.57
CA SER A 132 -4.89 -4.21 -12.58
C SER A 132 -3.95 -5.30 -13.12
N LEU A 133 -3.69 -6.36 -12.34
CA LEU A 133 -2.86 -7.49 -12.76
C LEU A 133 -3.61 -8.82 -12.57
N ILE A 134 -3.14 -9.87 -13.24
CA ILE A 134 -3.58 -11.26 -13.02
C ILE A 134 -2.74 -11.92 -11.92
N LEU A 135 -1.43 -11.67 -11.94
CA LEU A 135 -0.48 -12.02 -10.90
C LEU A 135 0.13 -10.72 -10.38
N ASP A 136 -0.24 -10.32 -9.17
CA ASP A 136 0.30 -9.11 -8.57
C ASP A 136 1.49 -9.40 -7.65
N PHE A 137 2.61 -9.76 -8.27
CA PHE A 137 3.87 -9.89 -7.54
C PHE A 137 4.46 -8.53 -7.16
N LEU A 138 4.14 -7.46 -7.90
CA LEU A 138 4.74 -6.14 -7.69
C LEU A 138 4.20 -5.48 -6.42
N MET A 139 2.88 -5.49 -6.22
CA MET A 139 2.24 -4.91 -5.04
C MET A 139 1.70 -6.00 -4.10
N LEU A 140 2.14 -7.25 -4.28
CA LEU A 140 1.85 -8.40 -3.41
C LEU A 140 0.34 -8.64 -3.17
N GLY A 141 -0.50 -8.39 -4.17
CA GLY A 141 -1.94 -8.63 -4.16
C GLY A 141 -2.80 -7.37 -4.10
N GLU A 142 -2.22 -6.23 -3.69
CA GLU A 142 -2.92 -4.95 -3.53
C GLU A 142 -3.53 -4.41 -4.84
N LEU A 143 -3.09 -4.88 -6.02
CA LEU A 143 -3.69 -4.53 -7.31
C LEU A 143 -4.97 -5.31 -7.65
N PHE A 144 -5.45 -6.20 -6.77
CA PHE A 144 -6.81 -6.76 -6.87
C PHE A 144 -7.85 -5.83 -6.20
N GLN A 145 -7.80 -4.54 -6.53
CA GLN A 145 -8.59 -3.49 -5.86
C GLN A 145 -10.09 -3.71 -5.97
N ASN A 146 -10.61 -4.19 -7.11
CA ASN A 146 -12.04 -4.46 -7.28
C ASN A 146 -12.53 -5.60 -6.36
N ASN A 147 -11.71 -6.64 -6.20
CA ASN A 147 -12.01 -7.72 -5.26
C ASN A 147 -11.96 -7.23 -3.81
N HIS A 148 -10.94 -6.43 -3.48
CA HIS A 148 -10.77 -5.86 -2.15
C HIS A 148 -11.93 -4.92 -1.78
N HIS A 149 -12.41 -4.09 -2.71
CA HIS A 149 -13.56 -3.20 -2.52
C HIS A 149 -14.85 -3.97 -2.27
N ARG A 150 -15.02 -5.13 -2.92
CA ARG A 150 -16.16 -6.00 -2.67
C ARG A 150 -16.07 -6.70 -1.31
N LEU A 151 -14.89 -7.19 -0.96
CA LEU A 151 -14.65 -8.04 0.21
C LEU A 151 -13.52 -7.49 1.11
N PRO A 152 -13.69 -6.29 1.71
CA PRO A 152 -12.59 -5.58 2.39
C PRO A 152 -12.08 -6.29 3.66
N LYS A 153 -12.85 -7.25 4.20
CA LYS A 153 -12.46 -8.05 5.37
C LYS A 153 -11.74 -9.35 5.01
N ARG A 154 -11.72 -9.73 3.72
CA ARG A 154 -11.11 -11.00 3.29
C ARG A 154 -9.61 -10.81 3.15
N VAL A 155 -8.84 -11.70 3.77
CA VAL A 155 -7.37 -11.66 3.75
C VAL A 155 -6.72 -12.18 2.46
N ASN A 156 -7.52 -12.76 1.57
CA ASN A 156 -7.09 -13.16 0.24
C ASN A 156 -7.80 -12.24 -0.76
N PHE A 157 -7.03 -11.42 -1.46
CA PHE A 157 -7.58 -10.50 -2.45
C PHE A 157 -7.88 -11.18 -3.80
N ALA A 158 -7.32 -12.37 -4.05
CA ALA A 158 -7.66 -13.18 -5.22
C ALA A 158 -9.04 -13.88 -5.06
N VAL A 159 -9.87 -13.80 -6.10
CA VAL A 159 -11.23 -14.35 -6.18
C VAL A 159 -11.34 -15.38 -7.31
N LYS A 160 -10.80 -15.08 -8.49
CA LYS A 160 -10.85 -15.97 -9.65
C LYS A 160 -9.70 -16.98 -9.59
N TRP A 161 -9.88 -18.12 -10.26
CA TRP A 161 -8.89 -19.21 -10.27
C TRP A 161 -7.55 -18.82 -10.90
N PHE A 162 -7.55 -17.83 -11.80
CA PHE A 162 -6.34 -17.31 -12.45
C PHE A 162 -5.67 -16.19 -11.66
N GLU A 163 -6.30 -15.67 -10.60
CA GLU A 163 -5.74 -14.63 -9.76
C GLU A 163 -4.87 -15.26 -8.66
N PHE A 164 -3.70 -14.68 -8.41
CA PHE A 164 -2.82 -15.11 -7.33
C PHE A 164 -2.36 -13.93 -6.48
N ASP A 165 -2.68 -14.01 -5.19
CA ASP A 165 -2.26 -13.11 -4.12
C ASP A 165 -1.06 -13.72 -3.37
N PRO A 166 0.16 -13.18 -3.55
CA PRO A 166 1.37 -13.68 -2.89
C PRO A 166 1.37 -13.51 -1.37
N THR A 167 0.59 -12.57 -0.82
CA THR A 167 0.51 -12.29 0.62
C THR A 167 -0.34 -13.33 1.34
N TYR A 168 -1.37 -13.88 0.69
CA TYR A 168 -2.25 -14.88 1.29
C TYR A 168 -1.54 -16.13 1.86
N PRO A 169 -0.59 -16.81 1.16
CA PRO A 169 0.15 -17.92 1.75
C PRO A 169 1.00 -17.50 2.96
N ILE A 170 1.58 -16.29 2.95
CA ILE A 170 2.35 -15.75 4.08
C ILE A 170 1.42 -15.56 5.29
N VAL A 171 0.25 -14.97 5.09
CA VAL A 171 -0.76 -14.79 6.15
C VAL A 171 -1.21 -16.13 6.73
N LYS A 172 -1.43 -17.16 5.90
CA LYS A 172 -1.74 -18.51 6.38
C LYS A 172 -0.61 -19.12 7.20
N LEU A 173 0.65 -18.91 6.80
CA LEU A 173 1.80 -19.39 7.56
C LEU A 173 1.88 -18.70 8.92
N LEU A 174 1.75 -17.37 8.98
CA LEU A 174 1.72 -16.61 10.23
C LEU A 174 0.56 -17.04 11.14
N HIS A 175 -0.58 -17.43 10.56
CA HIS A 175 -1.68 -17.98 11.32
C HIS A 175 -1.37 -19.37 11.89
N ALA A 176 -0.79 -20.25 11.06
CA ALA A 176 -0.43 -21.60 11.46
C ALA A 176 0.65 -21.65 12.55
N THR A 177 1.58 -20.69 12.55
CA THR A 177 2.62 -20.56 13.59
C THR A 177 2.13 -19.85 14.85
N GLY A 178 0.87 -19.38 14.88
CA GLY A 178 0.28 -18.70 16.03
C GLY A 178 0.74 -17.25 16.21
N ILE A 179 1.50 -16.68 15.27
CA ILE A 179 1.91 -15.26 15.30
C ILE A 179 0.68 -14.36 15.14
N ILE A 180 -0.27 -14.75 14.29
CA ILE A 180 -1.55 -14.05 14.13
C ILE A 180 -2.74 -15.00 14.26
N LYS A 181 -3.92 -14.45 14.54
CA LYS A 181 -5.19 -15.19 14.55
C LYS A 181 -6.13 -14.63 13.51
N LEU A 182 -6.35 -15.39 12.44
CA LEU A 182 -7.37 -15.05 11.45
C LEU A 182 -8.76 -15.16 12.06
N LYS A 183 -9.58 -14.13 11.87
CA LYS A 183 -11.00 -14.18 12.20
C LYS A 183 -11.73 -14.80 11.01
N SER A 184 -12.65 -15.72 11.28
CA SER A 184 -13.58 -16.20 10.27
C SER A 184 -14.41 -15.01 9.79
N VAL A 185 -14.34 -14.72 8.49
CA VAL A 185 -15.19 -13.74 7.83
C VAL A 185 -16.47 -14.48 7.48
N LYS A 186 -17.59 -14.08 8.11
CA LYS A 186 -18.92 -14.52 7.68
C LYS A 186 -19.34 -13.80 6.40
#